data_AF-A0A848HQS1-F1
#
_entry.id   AF-A0A848HQS1-F1
#
_cell.length_a   1.000
_cell.length_b   1.000
_cell.length_c   1.000
_cell.angle_alpha   90.00
_cell.angle_beta   90.00
_cell.angle_gamma   90.00
#
_symmetry.space_group_name_H-M   'P 1'
#
loop_
_entity.id
_entity.type
_entity.pdbx_description
1 polymer ?
#
loop_
_entity_poly.entity_id
_entity_poly.type
_entity_poly.pdbx_seq_one_letter_code
_entity_poly.pdbx_strand_id
1 'polypeptide(L)' 'MLKLSMVVLWPSFIAAMLAEGLFFSVFDPGQLPRAGLMSPMAVYTAGFFGFWSLGALASMLTCYLVAVPGDHNPRI' A
#
# COMPACT_ATOMS: atom_id res chain seq x y z
N MET A 1 10.20 9.93 14.38
CA MET A 1 9.89 9.51 13.00
C MET A 1 9.92 7.99 12.81
N LEU A 2 10.94 7.26 13.30
CA LEU A 2 11.06 5.79 13.17
C LEU A 2 9.82 4.99 13.64
N LYS A 3 9.17 5.40 14.74
CA LYS A 3 7.94 4.77 15.25
C LYS A 3 6.77 4.85 14.25
N LEU A 4 6.60 5.99 13.59
CA LEU A 4 5.51 6.18 12.61
C LEU A 4 5.74 5.30 11.38
N SER A 5 7.01 5.22 10.93
CA SER A 5 7.41 4.36 9.82
C SER A 5 7.09 2.89 10.10
N MET A 6 7.35 2.37 11.31
CA MET A 6 6.96 1.00 11.68
C MET A 6 5.44 0.81 11.72
N VAL A 7 4.69 1.77 12.27
CA VAL A 7 3.21 1.67 12.38
C VAL A 7 2.53 1.73 11.00
N VAL A 8 3.15 2.39 10.02
CA VAL A 8 2.61 2.52 8.66
C VAL A 8 3.09 1.41 7.74
N LEU A 9 4.42 1.21 7.64
CA LEU A 9 5.03 0.30 6.66
C LEU A 9 4.76 -1.18 6.97
N TRP A 10 4.64 -1.54 8.25
CA TRP A 10 4.42 -2.93 8.66
C TRP A 10 3.02 -3.46 8.29
N PRO A 11 1.90 -2.82 8.70
CA PRO A 11 0.58 -3.29 8.28
C PRO A 11 0.34 -3.10 6.78
N SER A 12 0.89 -2.06 6.15
CA SER A 12 0.76 -1.90 4.70
C SER A 12 1.44 -3.02 3.91
N PHE A 13 2.52 -3.61 4.44
CA PHE A 13 3.21 -4.74 3.83
C PHE A 13 2.33 -5.99 3.74
N ILE A 14 1.58 -6.30 4.82
CA ILE A 14 0.64 -7.42 4.85
C ILE A 14 -0.52 -7.17 3.88
N ALA A 15 -1.07 -5.95 3.87
CA ALA A 15 -2.11 -5.55 2.93
C ALA A 15 -1.64 -5.66 1.47
N ALA A 16 -0.39 -5.29 1.19
CA ALA A 16 0.21 -5.40 -0.13
C ALA A 16 0.37 -6.85 -0.58
N MET A 17 0.85 -7.75 0.29
CA MET A 17 0.93 -9.19 -0.02
C MET A 17 -0.43 -9.77 -0.38
N LEU A 18 -1.48 -9.43 0.38
CA LEU A 18 -2.84 -9.90 0.09
C LEU A 18 -3.36 -9.31 -1.24
N ALA A 19 -3.17 -8.01 -1.45
CA ALA A 19 -3.59 -7.33 -2.68
C ALA A 19 -2.87 -7.89 -3.91
N GLU A 20 -1.56 -8.10 -3.83
CA GLU A 20 -0.76 -8.68 -4.90
C GLU A 20 -1.22 -10.10 -5.23
N GLY A 21 -1.35 -10.97 -4.21
CA GLY A 21 -1.78 -12.36 -4.41
C GLY A 21 -3.18 -12.45 -5.02
N LEU A 22 -4.12 -11.64 -4.53
CA LEU A 22 -5.47 -11.57 -5.09
C LEU A 22 -5.48 -11.00 -6.50
N PHE A 23 -4.75 -9.91 -6.75
CA PHE A 23 -4.66 -9.27 -8.06
C PHE A 23 -4.12 -10.26 -9.10
N PHE A 24 -2.96 -10.88 -8.86
CA PHE A 24 -2.37 -11.80 -9.83
C PHE A 24 -3.06 -13.17 -9.89
N SER A 25 -3.92 -13.52 -8.92
CA SER A 25 -4.81 -14.68 -9.06
C SER A 25 -5.91 -14.46 -10.10
N VAL A 26 -6.31 -13.21 -10.32
CA VAL A 26 -7.35 -12.83 -11.28
C VAL A 26 -6.74 -12.35 -12.60
N PHE A 27 -5.62 -11.61 -12.52
CA PHE A 27 -4.95 -11.01 -13.66
C PHE A 27 -3.65 -11.75 -13.97
N ASP A 28 -3.56 -12.33 -15.17
CA ASP A 28 -2.34 -12.96 -15.65
C ASP A 28 -1.24 -11.90 -15.85
N PRO A 29 -0.08 -12.00 -15.18
CA PRO A 29 1.01 -11.04 -15.35
C PRO A 29 1.48 -10.95 -16.80
N GLY A 30 1.39 -12.02 -17.59
CA GLY A 30 1.79 -12.05 -19.00
C GLY A 30 0.83 -11.32 -19.95
N GLN A 31 -0.40 -11.04 -19.51
CA GLN A 31 -1.41 -10.35 -20.32
C GLN A 31 -1.49 -8.85 -20.03
N LEU A 32 -0.67 -8.34 -19.08
CA LEU A 32 -0.64 -6.90 -18.77
C LEU A 32 -0.01 -6.08 -19.91
N PRO A 33 -0.53 -4.88 -20.21
CA PRO A 33 0.05 -3.99 -21.22
C PRO A 33 1.50 -3.63 -20.86
N ARG A 34 2.47 -4.06 -21.69
CA ARG A 34 3.94 -3.99 -21.51
C ARG A 34 4.61 -5.13 -20.73
N ALA A 35 3.87 -6.13 -20.25
CA ALA A 35 4.47 -7.30 -19.60
C ALA A 35 5.30 -8.16 -20.56
N GLY A 36 4.97 -8.16 -21.86
CA GLY A 36 5.76 -8.89 -22.88
C GLY A 36 7.22 -8.44 -23.02
N LEU A 37 7.59 -7.29 -22.44
CA LEU A 37 8.97 -6.76 -22.42
C LEU A 37 9.70 -7.02 -21.09
N MET A 38 9.00 -7.54 -20.08
CA MET A 38 9.51 -7.69 -18.71
C MET A 38 9.48 -9.17 -18.30
N SER A 39 10.41 -9.60 -17.45
CA SER A 39 10.31 -10.95 -16.88
C SER A 39 9.08 -11.03 -15.96
N PRO A 40 8.43 -12.20 -15.83
CA PRO A 40 7.31 -12.36 -14.91
C PRO A 40 7.64 -11.90 -13.48
N MET A 41 8.86 -12.17 -13.01
CA MET A 41 9.30 -11.71 -11.69
C MET A 41 9.38 -10.19 -11.55
N ALA A 42 9.75 -9.47 -12.61
CA ALA A 42 9.76 -8.01 -12.57
C ALA A 42 8.33 -7.45 -12.45
N VAL A 43 7.34 -8.10 -13.07
CA VAL A 43 5.94 -7.71 -12.99
C VAL A 43 5.37 -7.93 -11.58
N TYR A 44 5.63 -9.10 -10.98
CA TYR A 44 5.25 -9.37 -9.58
C TYR A 44 5.87 -8.35 -8.63
N THR A 45 7.18 -8.16 -8.71
CA THR A 45 7.90 -7.21 -7.86
C THR A 45 7.35 -5.79 -7.99
N ALA A 46 7.07 -5.33 -9.23
CA ALA A 46 6.47 -4.02 -9.46
C ALA A 46 5.06 -3.92 -8.86
N GLY A 47 4.25 -4.97 -8.98
CA GLY A 47 2.93 -5.06 -8.35
C GLY A 47 3.01 -4.96 -6.83
N PHE A 48 3.88 -5.74 -6.19
CA PHE A 48 4.13 -5.69 -4.76
C PHE A 48 4.47 -4.27 -4.28
N PHE A 49 5.48 -3.63 -4.88
CA PHE A 49 5.89 -2.28 -4.48
C PHE A 49 4.82 -1.23 -4.77
N GLY A 50 4.03 -1.41 -5.83
CA GLY A 50 2.89 -0.56 -6.16
C GLY A 50 1.80 -0.62 -5.08
N PHE A 51 1.34 -1.83 -4.75
CA PHE A 51 0.34 -2.04 -3.71
C PHE A 51 0.85 -1.64 -2.32
N TRP A 52 2.12 -1.90 -2.02
CA TRP A 52 2.74 -1.51 -0.76
C TRP A 52 2.85 0.00 -0.59
N SER A 53 3.24 0.72 -1.64
CA SER A 53 3.30 2.18 -1.63
C SER A 53 1.90 2.77 -1.44
N LEU A 54 0.88 2.23 -2.13
CA LEU A 54 -0.51 2.68 -1.98
C LEU A 54 -1.02 2.44 -0.56
N GLY A 55 -0.77 1.25 0.00
CA GLY A 55 -1.12 0.93 1.39
C GLY A 55 -0.41 1.83 2.40
N ALA A 56 0.88 2.09 2.19
CA ALA A 56 1.65 3.00 3.05
C ALA A 56 1.10 4.44 2.99
N LEU A 57 0.73 4.92 1.81
CA LEU A 57 0.11 6.23 1.62
C LEU A 57 -1.26 6.32 2.31
N ALA A 58 -2.10 5.28 2.19
CA ALA A 58 -3.41 5.24 2.84
C ALA A 58 -3.29 5.24 4.38
N SER A 59 -2.38 4.43 4.93
CA SER A 59 -2.09 4.42 6.36
C SER A 59 -1.48 5.74 6.84
N MET A 60 -0.58 6.35 6.07
CA MET A 60 -0.01 7.66 6.38
C MET A 60 -1.08 8.75 6.38
N LEU A 61 -1.99 8.74 5.40
CA LEU A 61 -3.12 9.64 5.33
C LEU A 61 -4.05 9.46 6.54
N THR A 62 -4.31 8.21 6.94
CA THR A 62 -5.11 7.90 8.14
C THR A 62 -4.46 8.46 9.39
N CYS A 63 -3.15 8.24 9.57
CA CYS A 63 -2.41 8.83 10.69
C CYS A 63 -2.44 10.37 10.65
N TYR A 64 -2.34 10.98 9.46
CA TYR A 64 -2.44 12.43 9.31
C TYR A 64 -3.82 12.94 9.71
N LEU A 65 -4.91 12.33 9.22
CA LEU A 65 -6.28 12.72 9.54
C LEU A 65 -6.62 12.54 11.02
N VAL A 66 -6.14 11.47 11.66
CA VAL A 66 -6.30 11.25 13.10
C VAL A 66 -5.46 12.23 13.93
N ALA A 67 -4.29 12.63 13.43
CA ALA A 67 -3.41 13.58 14.11
C ALA A 67 -3.84 15.04 13.94
N VAL A 68 -4.61 15.37 12.89
CA VAL A 68 -5.27 16.68 12.75
C VAL A 68 -6.29 16.80 13.88
N PRO A 69 -6.08 17.69 14.86
CA PRO A 69 -7.06 17.91 15.91
C PRO A 69 -8.26 18.57 15.25
N GLY A 70 -9.35 17.83 15.05
CA GLY A 70 -10.65 18.43 14.88
C GLY A 70 -10.94 19.18 16.17
N ASP A 71 -10.95 20.50 16.08
CA ASP A 71 -11.53 21.51 16.95
C ASP A 71 -12.32 20.92 18.13
N HIS A 72 -11.59 20.34 19.08
CA HIS A 72 -12.14 19.92 20.35
C HIS A 72 -12.24 21.20 21.16
N ASN A 73 -13.38 21.89 21.01
CA ASN A 73 -13.81 22.96 21.89
C ASN A 73 -14.45 22.30 23.11
N PRO A 74 -13.76 22.17 24.26
CA PRO A 74 -14.42 21.72 25.47
C PRO A 74 -15.30 22.87 25.96
N ARG A 75 -16.55 22.93 25.49
CA ARG A 75 -17.58 23.80 26.09
C ARG A 75 -18.31 23.07 27.20
N ILE A 76 -17.65 22.68 28.29
CA ILE A 76 -18.31 22.54 29.58
C ILE A 76 -17.29 22.65 30.71
#